data_AF-A0A4S0RBN8-F1
#
_entry.id   AF-A0A4S0RBN8-F1
#
_cell.length_a   1.000
_cell.length_b   1.000
_cell.length_c   1.000
_cell.angle_alpha   90.00
_cell.angle_beta   90.00
_cell.angle_gamma   90.00
#
_symmetry.space_group_name_H-M   'P 1'
#
loop_
_entity.id
_entity.type
_entity.pdbx_description
1 polymer ?
#
loop_
_entity_poly.entity_id
_entity_poly.type
_entity_poly.pdbx_seq_one_letter_code
_entity_poly.pdbx_strand_id
1 'polypeptide(L)' 'RHALRRVVYMAALTASRSNPVLKAFHQRLIANGKQPKVAIVAAARKIMTILSAMLRHNQPWYPDKA' A
#
# COMPACT_ATOMS: atom_id res chain seq x y z
N ARG A 1 -4.22 11.35 15.40
CA ARG A 1 -3.20 10.97 14.39
C ARG A 1 -2.83 9.46 14.41
N HIS A 2 -2.81 8.77 15.55
CA HIS A 2 -2.48 7.33 15.62
C HIS A 2 -3.49 6.39 14.96
N ALA A 3 -4.79 6.72 15.00
CA ALA A 3 -5.84 5.92 14.37
C ALA A 3 -5.61 5.73 12.86
N LEU A 4 -5.21 6.80 12.16
CA LEU A 4 -4.96 6.76 10.72
C LEU A 4 -3.82 5.79 10.37
N ARG A 5 -2.73 5.79 11.15
CA ARG A 5 -1.62 4.84 10.95
C ARG A 5 -2.07 3.39 11.16
N ARG A 6 -2.91 3.13 12.16
CA ARG A 6 -3.48 1.78 12.39
C ARG A 6 -4.37 1.32 11.23
N VAL A 7 -5.26 2.20 10.76
CA VAL A 7 -6.15 1.90 9.63
C VAL A 7 -5.35 1.59 8.37
N VAL A 8 -4.35 2.43 8.06
CA VAL A 8 -3.52 2.25 6.86
C VAL A 8 -2.62 1.03 6.98
N TYR A 9 -2.14 0.71 8.19
CA TYR A 9 -1.39 -0.52 8.44
C TYR A 9 -2.25 -1.77 8.22
N MET A 10 -3.47 -1.78 8.76
CA MET A 10 -4.42 -2.88 8.54
C MET A 10 -4.82 -2.99 7.06
N ALA A 11 -5.02 -1.85 6.38
CA ALA A 11 -5.29 -1.81 4.95
C ALA A 11 -4.10 -2.35 4.13
N ALA A 12 -2.85 -2.04 4.51
CA ALA A 12 -1.67 -2.59 3.85
C ALA A 12 -1.55 -4.11 4.08
N LEU A 13 -1.90 -4.59 5.26
CA LEU A 13 -1.94 -6.01 5.60
C LEU A 13 -2.97 -6.78 4.77
N THR A 14 -4.18 -6.26 4.65
CA THR A 14 -5.23 -6.87 3.81
C THR A 14 -4.88 -6.74 2.33
N ALA A 15 -4.39 -5.59 1.88
CA ALA A 15 -4.00 -5.38 0.48
C ALA A 15 -2.83 -6.28 0.05
N SER A 16 -1.88 -6.58 0.94
CA SER A 16 -0.81 -7.55 0.68
C SER A 16 -1.32 -8.98 0.43
N ARG A 17 -2.50 -9.32 0.97
CA ARG A 17 -3.13 -10.64 0.81
C ARG A 17 -4.14 -10.67 -0.35
N SER A 18 -4.93 -9.61 -0.50
CA SER A 18 -6.07 -9.58 -1.42
C SER A 18 -5.78 -8.95 -2.78
N ASN A 19 -4.79 -8.05 -2.88
CA ASN A 19 -4.51 -7.35 -4.13
C ASN A 19 -3.18 -7.86 -4.76
N PRO A 20 -3.22 -8.50 -5.94
CA PRO A 20 -2.04 -9.06 -6.58
C PRO A 20 -0.96 -8.00 -6.89
N VAL A 21 -1.36 -6.74 -7.15
CA VAL A 21 -0.41 -5.63 -7.41
C VAL A 21 0.41 -5.31 -6.17
N LEU A 22 -0.24 -5.20 -5.01
CA LEU A 22 0.43 -4.91 -3.75
C LEU A 22 1.22 -6.11 -3.22
N LYS A 23 0.73 -7.33 -3.47
CA LYS A 23 1.48 -8.56 -3.17
C LYS A 23 2.77 -8.61 -3.98
N ALA A 24 2.73 -8.34 -5.29
CA ALA A 24 3.91 -8.29 -6.14
C ALA A 24 4.90 -7.20 -5.69
N PHE A 25 4.39 -6.02 -5.29
CA PHE A 25 5.22 -4.94 -4.74
C PHE A 25 5.88 -5.35 -3.41
N HIS A 26 5.11 -5.94 -2.50
CA HIS A 26 5.61 -6.44 -1.22
C HIS A 26 6.66 -7.54 -1.41
N GLN A 27 6.42 -8.49 -2.32
CA GLN A 27 7.37 -9.54 -2.67
C GLN A 27 8.64 -8.98 -3.33
N ARG A 28 8.53 -7.98 -4.22
CA ARG A 28 9.70 -7.27 -4.77
C ARG A 28 10.54 -6.61 -3.68
N LEU A 29 9.91 -6.01 -2.67
CA LEU A 29 10.65 -5.41 -1.55
C LEU A 29 11.36 -6.45 -0.69
N ILE A 30 10.73 -7.60 -0.44
CA ILE A 30 11.35 -8.71 0.30
C ILE A 30 12.50 -9.31 -0.52
N ALA A 31 12.31 -9.51 -1.82
CA ALA A 31 13.33 -10.02 -2.74
C ALA A 31 14.55 -9.08 -2.80
N ASN A 32 14.35 -7.77 -2.67
CA ASN A 32 15.41 -6.78 -2.54
C ASN A 32 16.09 -6.75 -1.13
N GLY A 33 15.84 -7.75 -0.28
CA GLY A 33 16.47 -7.90 1.03
C GLY A 33 15.93 -6.98 2.13
N LYS A 34 14.81 -6.29 1.90
CA LYS A 34 14.23 -5.38 2.91
C LYS A 34 13.44 -6.15 3.96
N GLN A 35 13.54 -5.72 5.22
CA GLN A 35 12.79 -6.31 6.32
C GLN A 35 11.27 -6.29 6.02
N PRO A 36 10.53 -7.38 6.33
CA PRO A 36 9.09 -7.49 6.07
C PRO A 36 8.28 -6.34 6.67
N LYS A 37 8.66 -5.85 7.86
CA LYS A 37 8.03 -4.68 8.49
C LYS A 37 8.16 -3.41 7.65
N VAL A 38 9.31 -3.19 7.01
CA VAL A 38 9.54 -2.04 6.12
C VAL A 38 8.72 -2.19 4.83
N ALA A 39 8.57 -3.41 4.33
CA ALA A 39 7.74 -3.67 3.16
C ALA A 39 6.26 -3.32 3.41
N ILE A 40 5.71 -3.65 4.58
CA ILE A 40 4.34 -3.27 4.98
C ILE A 40 4.22 -1.74 5.13
N VAL A 41 5.19 -1.08 5.75
CA VAL A 41 5.18 0.39 5.91
C VAL A 41 5.30 1.10 4.55
N ALA A 42 6.09 0.57 3.62
CA ALA A 42 6.18 1.08 2.25
C ALA A 42 4.87 0.89 1.48
N ALA A 43 4.23 -0.28 1.60
CA ALA A 43 2.93 -0.55 1.01
C ALA A 43 1.84 0.38 1.57
N ALA A 44 1.81 0.58 2.89
CA ALA A 44 0.95 1.54 3.58
C ALA A 44 1.12 2.96 3.03
N ARG A 45 2.37 3.38 2.79
CA ARG A 45 2.67 4.71 2.24
C ARG A 45 2.19 4.83 0.80
N LYS A 46 2.35 3.78 -0.02
CA LYS A 46 1.84 3.74 -1.39
C LYS A 46 0.31 3.83 -1.43
N ILE A 47 -0.40 3.10 -0.55
CA ILE A 47 -1.87 3.19 -0.40
C ILE A 47 -2.30 4.62 -0.03
N MET A 48 -1.62 5.24 0.93
CA MET A 48 -1.94 6.61 1.34
C MET A 48 -1.75 7.61 0.20
N THR A 49 -0.67 7.48 -0.58
CA THR A 49 -0.42 8.34 -1.73
C THR A 49 -1.49 8.16 -2.81
N ILE A 50 -1.89 6.93 -3.10
CA ILE A 50 -2.97 6.62 -4.06
C ILE A 50 -4.29 7.23 -3.58
N LEU A 51 -4.68 6.99 -2.32
CA LEU A 51 -5.89 7.59 -1.73
C LEU A 51 -5.85 9.12 -1.77
N SER A 52 -4.71 9.71 -1.46
CA SER A 52 -4.55 11.16 -1.50
C SER A 52 -4.67 11.71 -2.92
N ALA A 53 -4.17 10.98 -3.92
CA ALA A 53 -4.33 11.33 -5.33
C ALA A 53 -5.78 11.16 -5.80
N MET A 54 -6.45 10.08 -5.42
CA MET A 54 -7.87 9.85 -5.72
C MET A 54 -8.75 10.96 -5.15
N LEU A 55 -8.54 11.33 -3.88
CA LEU A 55 -9.29 12.40 -3.24
C LEU A 55 -9.06 13.76 -3.92
N ARG A 56 -7.83 14.03 -4.36
CA ARG A 56 -7.50 15.27 -5.08
C ARG A 56 -8.09 15.33 -6.49
N HIS A 57 -8.13 14.19 -7.18
CA HIS A 57 -8.59 14.13 -8.57
C HIS A 57 -10.03 13.64 -8.71
N ASN A 58 -10.71 13.33 -7.60
CA ASN A 58 -12.01 12.66 -7.53
C ASN A 58 -12.14 11.48 -8.51
N GLN A 59 -11.06 10.70 -8.64
CA GLN A 59 -10.95 9.61 -9.62
C GLN A 59 -10.93 8.25 -8.91
N PRO A 60 -11.62 7.24 -9.46
CA PRO A 60 -11.61 5.88 -8.92
C PRO A 60 -10.26 5.20 -9.13
N TRP A 61 -10.08 4.04 -8.49
CA TRP A 61 -8.83 3.29 -8.55
C TRP A 61 -8.62 2.66 -9.92
N TYR A 62 -7.47 2.94 -10.55
CA TYR A 62 -7.03 2.31 -11.79
C TYR A 62 -5.77 1.48 -11.53
N PRO A 63 -5.85 0.14 -11.49
CA PRO A 63 -4.70 -0.74 -11.27
C PRO A 63 -3.59 -0.58 -12.32
N ASP A 64 -3.92 -0.13 -13.53
CA ASP A 64 -3.00 0.00 -14.67
C ASP A 64 -2.00 1.16 -14.55
N LYS A 65 -2.23 2.14 -13.65
CA LYS A 65 -1.37 3.33 -13.52
C LYS A 65 -0.38 3.26 -12.34
N ALA A 66 -0.27 2.12 -11.65
CA ALA A 66 0.40 1.99 -10.34
C ALA A 66 1.77 1.30 -10.37
#